data_AF-A0A8B9QHV5-F1
#
_entry.id   AF-A0A8B9QHV5-F1
#
_cell.length_a   1.000
_cell.length_b   1.000
_cell.length_c   1.000
_cell.angle_alpha   90.00
_cell.angle_beta   90.00
_cell.angle_gamma   90.00
#
_symmetry.space_group_name_H-M   'P 1'
#
loop_
_entity.id
_entity.type
_entity.pdbx_description
1 polymer ?
#
loop_
_entity_poly.entity_id
_entity_poly.type
_entity_poly.pdbx_seq_one_letter_code
_entity_poly.pdbx_strand_id
1 'polypeptide(L)'
;ADWFSINSFTIQSRYCFFSVQYVLTYISCLSQFILQEVDITLPENSSWYDKYKYDIPVFHLNGNFLMKHRVDIQKFEDQLTKLELQNDGNQ
;
A
#
# COMPACT_ATOMS: atom_id res chain seq x y z
N ALA A 1 -0.94 -0.68 -20.52
CA ALA A 1 -0.25 -0.47 -19.23
C ALA A 1 -1.30 -0.68 -18.16
N ASP A 2 -1.27 -1.83 -17.50
CA ASP A 2 -2.15 -2.10 -16.35
C ASP A 2 -1.58 -1.37 -15.15
N TRP A 3 -2.38 -0.51 -14.52
CA TRP A 3 -1.94 0.28 -13.37
C TRP A 3 -1.96 -0.62 -12.14
N PHE A 4 -0.87 -0.69 -11.38
CA PHE A 4 -0.86 -1.47 -10.15
C PHE A 4 -1.74 -0.80 -9.10
N SER A 5 -2.46 -1.59 -8.30
CA SER A 5 -3.34 -1.08 -7.24
C SER A 5 -2.72 -1.32 -5.87
N ILE A 6 -2.53 -0.25 -5.10
CA ILE A 6 -1.94 -0.32 -3.76
C ILE A 6 -2.95 0.18 -2.75
N ASN A 7 -3.35 -0.72 -1.84
CA ASN A 7 -4.25 -0.38 -0.74
C ASN A 7 -3.43 -0.11 0.52
N SER A 8 -3.62 1.05 1.11
CA SER A 8 -3.02 1.45 2.39
C SER A 8 -4.10 1.44 3.46
N PHE A 9 -4.02 0.51 4.40
CA PHE A 9 -4.94 0.38 5.52
C PHE A 9 -4.41 1.19 6.70
N THR A 10 -5.12 2.26 7.06
CA THR A 10 -4.72 3.20 8.10
C THR A 10 -5.89 3.48 9.04
N ILE A 11 -5.56 4.01 10.21
CA ILE A 11 -6.51 4.70 11.08
C ILE A 11 -6.19 6.19 10.91
N GLN A 12 -7.21 7.06 10.78
CA GLN A 12 -7.06 8.53 10.80
C GLN A 12 -6.55 9.04 12.17
N SER A 13 -5.34 8.65 12.55
CA SER A 13 -4.58 9.22 13.66
C SER A 13 -3.40 9.97 13.08
N ARG A 14 -3.20 11.22 13.51
CA ARG A 14 -2.19 12.15 12.98
C ARG A 14 -0.80 11.51 12.83
N TYR A 15 -0.41 10.57 13.69
CA TYR A 15 0.91 9.93 13.65
C TYR A 15 1.07 8.85 12.56
N CYS A 16 0.01 8.09 12.24
CA CYS A 16 0.07 7.12 11.14
C CYS A 16 -0.02 7.82 9.77
N PHE A 17 -0.71 8.95 9.72
CA PHE A 17 -0.96 9.68 8.49
C PHE A 17 0.33 10.29 7.91
N PHE A 18 1.19 10.92 8.73
CA PHE A 18 2.39 11.59 8.23
C PHE A 18 3.50 10.65 7.72
N SER A 19 3.68 9.48 8.34
CA SER A 19 4.71 8.52 7.90
C SER A 19 4.34 7.84 6.59
N VAL A 20 3.05 7.59 6.38
CA VAL A 20 2.52 6.93 5.19
C VAL A 20 2.40 7.90 4.02
N GLN A 21 1.84 9.09 4.24
CA GLN A 21 1.63 10.08 3.17
C GLN A 21 2.94 10.55 2.52
N TYR A 22 4.00 10.78 3.30
CA TYR A 22 5.28 11.25 2.77
C TYR A 22 5.94 10.21 1.86
N VAL A 23 5.99 8.96 2.31
CA VAL A 23 6.62 7.87 1.54
C VAL A 23 5.82 7.55 0.30
N LEU A 24 4.49 7.56 0.38
CA LEU A 24 3.63 7.30 -0.76
C LEU A 24 3.66 8.42 -1.81
N THR A 25 3.76 9.68 -1.42
CA THR A 25 3.88 10.81 -2.36
C THR A 25 5.21 10.75 -3.13
N TYR A 26 6.28 10.32 -2.47
CA TYR A 26 7.58 10.10 -3.11
C TYR A 26 7.49 8.97 -4.15
N ILE A 27 6.94 7.82 -3.75
CA ILE A 27 6.90 6.64 -4.62
C ILE A 27 5.88 6.81 -5.76
N SER A 28 4.74 7.49 -5.56
CA SER A 28 3.75 7.72 -6.61
C SER A 28 4.28 8.55 -7.78
N CYS A 29 5.29 9.39 -7.54
CA CYS A 29 5.93 10.14 -8.59
C CYS A 29 6.91 9.27 -9.40
N LEU A 30 7.45 8.22 -8.78
CA LEU A 30 8.44 7.33 -9.37
C LEU A 30 7.83 6.16 -10.15
N SER A 31 6.57 5.78 -9.89
CA SER A 31 6.00 4.54 -10.45
C SER A 31 4.51 4.68 -10.81
N GLN A 32 4.07 3.91 -11.82
CA GLN A 32 2.67 3.90 -12.29
C GLN A 32 1.79 3.00 -11.43
N PHE A 33 1.24 3.55 -10.35
CA PHE A 33 0.25 2.85 -9.53
C PHE A 33 -0.85 3.78 -9.02
N ILE A 34 -1.98 3.18 -8.66
CA ILE A 34 -3.10 3.84 -7.98
C ILE A 34 -2.99 3.51 -6.51
N LEU A 35 -2.83 4.54 -5.70
CA LEU A 35 -2.94 4.42 -4.26
C LEU A 35 -4.40 4.60 -3.84
N GLN A 36 -4.92 3.62 -3.10
CA GLN A 36 -6.19 3.73 -2.39
C GLN A 36 -5.93 3.70 -0.88
N GLU A 37 -6.38 4.73 -0.19
CA GLU A 37 -6.39 4.75 1.28
C GLU A 37 -7.70 4.14 1.78
N VAL A 38 -7.58 3.16 2.68
CA VAL A 38 -8.70 2.47 3.31
C VAL A 38 -8.67 2.79 4.80
N ASP A 39 -9.61 3.63 5.23
CA ASP A 39 -9.80 3.90 6.65
C ASP A 39 -10.50 2.72 7.31
N ILE A 40 -9.76 2.00 8.15
CA ILE A 40 -10.27 0.82 8.85
C ILE A 40 -11.17 1.19 10.03
N THR A 41 -11.27 2.47 10.42
CA THR A 41 -12.19 2.91 11.47
C THR A 41 -13.64 3.01 10.99
N LEU A 42 -13.85 3.07 9.68
CA LEU A 42 -15.19 3.12 9.11
C LEU A 42 -15.94 1.80 9.38
N PRO A 43 -17.24 1.86 9.69
CA PRO A 43 -18.02 0.66 10.03
C PRO A 43 -18.06 -0.37 8.89
N GLU A 44 -18.00 0.08 7.63
CA GLU A 44 -17.89 -0.75 6.42
C GLU A 44 -16.62 -1.61 6.37
N ASN A 45 -15.55 -1.15 7.04
CA ASN A 45 -14.23 -1.81 7.08
C ASN A 45 -13.95 -2.49 8.43
N SER A 46 -14.98 -2.73 9.25
CA SER A 46 -14.85 -3.38 10.57
C SER A 46 -14.09 -4.72 10.53
N SER A 47 -14.23 -5.48 9.44
CA SER A 47 -13.44 -6.71 9.23
C SER A 47 -11.92 -6.46 9.15
N TRP A 48 -11.51 -5.37 8.51
CA TRP A 48 -10.12 -4.93 8.45
C TRP A 48 -9.65 -4.35 9.78
N TYR A 49 -10.53 -3.65 10.50
CA TYR A 49 -10.24 -3.14 11.83
C TYR A 49 -9.78 -4.27 12.76
N ASP A 50 -10.58 -5.33 12.88
CA ASP A 50 -10.24 -6.43 13.78
C ASP A 50 -8.98 -7.18 13.35
N LYS A 51 -8.72 -7.23 12.05
CA LYS A 51 -7.53 -7.89 11.49
C LYS A 51 -6.25 -7.08 11.70
N TYR A 52 -6.30 -5.77 11.53
CA TYR A 52 -5.10 -4.92 11.38
C TYR A 52 -4.95 -3.80 12.40
N LYS A 53 -5.88 -3.59 13.34
CA LYS A 53 -5.82 -2.49 14.33
C LYS A 53 -4.50 -2.34 15.08
N TYR A 54 -3.77 -3.44 15.30
CA TYR A 54 -2.47 -3.44 15.97
C TYR A 54 -1.27 -3.52 15.02
N ASP A 55 -1.52 -3.65 13.72
CA ASP A 55 -0.54 -3.91 12.67
C ASP A 55 -0.39 -2.77 11.67
N ILE A 56 -1.19 -1.71 11.81
CA ILE A 56 -1.14 -0.54 10.94
C ILE A 56 0.20 0.23 11.03
N PRO A 57 0.61 0.90 9.94
CA PRO A 57 -0.01 0.88 8.61
C PRO A 57 0.25 -0.44 7.89
N VAL A 58 -0.75 -0.96 7.16
CA VAL A 58 -0.63 -2.20 6.35
C VAL A 58 -0.81 -1.86 4.87
N PHE A 59 0.05 -2.43 4.01
CA PHE A 59 0.01 -2.22 2.57
C PHE A 59 -0.28 -3.51 1.84
N HIS A 60 -1.23 -3.47 0.91
CA HIS A 60 -1.44 -4.54 -0.05
C HIS A 60 -1.12 -4.04 -1.47
N LEU A 61 -0.43 -4.84 -2.26
CA LEU A 61 -0.10 -4.59 -3.66
C LEU A 61 -0.85 -5.61 -4.53
N ASN A 62 -1.69 -5.13 -5.45
CA ASN A 62 -2.60 -5.93 -6.27
C ASN A 62 -3.45 -6.92 -5.42
N GLY A 63 -3.86 -6.50 -4.23
CA GLY A 63 -4.62 -7.34 -3.29
C GLY A 63 -3.79 -8.28 -2.42
N ASN A 64 -2.48 -8.42 -2.67
CA ASN A 64 -1.58 -9.25 -1.87
C ASN A 64 -0.92 -8.45 -0.74
N PHE A 65 -0.78 -9.05 0.44
CA PHE A 65 -0.05 -8.42 1.54
C PHE A 65 1.41 -8.13 1.18
N LEU A 66 1.84 -6.89 1.36
CA LEU A 66 3.19 -6.45 1.02
C LEU A 66 4.05 -6.21 2.27
N MET A 67 3.57 -5.34 3.16
CA MET A 67 4.29 -4.92 4.37
C MET A 67 3.35 -4.29 5.40
N LYS A 68 3.84 -4.19 6.65
CA LYS A 68 3.14 -3.57 7.77
C LYS A 68 4.10 -2.90 8.76
N HIS A 69 3.62 -2.00 9.61
CA HIS A 69 4.37 -1.24 10.64
C HIS A 69 5.46 -0.28 10.13
N ARG A 70 6.26 -0.72 9.15
CA ARG A 70 7.37 0.03 8.57
C ARG A 70 7.29 -0.08 7.05
N VAL A 71 7.45 1.06 6.40
CA VAL A 71 7.57 1.09 4.94
C VAL A 71 9.01 0.82 4.58
N ASP A 72 9.24 -0.29 3.89
CA ASP A 72 10.54 -0.64 3.31
C ASP A 72 10.53 -0.26 1.83
N ILE A 73 11.16 0.88 1.52
CA ILE A 73 11.15 1.47 0.18
C ILE A 73 11.84 0.53 -0.82
N GLN A 74 12.97 -0.07 -0.45
CA GLN A 74 13.70 -0.98 -1.34
C GLN A 74 12.85 -2.21 -1.68
N LYS A 75 12.20 -2.80 -0.68
CA LYS A 75 11.30 -3.93 -0.92
C LYS A 75 10.10 -3.54 -1.80
N PHE A 76 9.62 -2.30 -1.66
CA PHE A 76 8.51 -1.79 -2.47
C PHE A 76 8.91 -1.64 -3.94
N GLU A 77 10.06 -1.00 -4.19
CA GLU A 77 10.65 -0.82 -5.53
C GLU A 77 10.92 -2.17 -6.19
N ASP A 78 11.56 -3.11 -5.49
CA ASP A 78 11.84 -4.45 -6.02
C ASP A 78 10.56 -5.19 -6.45
N GLN A 79 9.48 -5.05 -5.68
CA GLN A 79 8.20 -5.68 -6.00
C GLN A 79 7.52 -5.02 -7.20
N LEU A 80 7.57 -3.68 -7.28
CA LEU A 80 7.08 -2.95 -8.45
C LEU A 80 7.84 -3.33 -9.72
N THR A 81 9.17 -3.29 -9.69
CA THR A 81 10.01 -3.66 -10.83
C THR A 81 9.76 -5.11 -11.24
N LYS A 82 9.60 -6.03 -10.28
CA LYS A 82 9.27 -7.42 -10.57
C LYS A 82 7.91 -7.55 -11.29
N LEU A 83 6.91 -6.77 -10.89
CA LEU A 83 5.59 -6.79 -11.52
C LEU A 83 5.61 -6.17 -12.92
N GLU A 84 6.38 -5.09 -13.12
CA GLU A 84 6.60 -4.48 -14.45
C GLU A 84 7.23 -5.50 -15.41
N LEU A 85 8.29 -6.18 -14.97
CA LEU A 85 8.97 -7.21 -15.77
C LEU A 85 8.09 -8.44 -16.05
N GLN A 86 7.21 -8.82 -15.12
CA GLN A 86 6.28 -9.94 -15.33
C GLN A 86 5.15 -9.61 -16.31
N ASN A 87 4.72 -8.35 -16.37
CA ASN A 87 3.71 -7.91 -17.34
C ASN A 87 4.25 -7.87 -18.78
N ASP A 88 5.54 -7.57 -18.96
CA ASP A 88 6.18 -7.57 -20.29
C ASP A 88 6.52 -8.98 -20.81
N GLY A 89 6.64 -9.98 -19.93
CA GLY A 89 6.99 -11.36 -20.30
C GLY A 89 5.82 -12.25 -20.75
N ASN A 90 4.58 -11.77 -20.67
CA ASN A 90 3.36 -12.50 -21.07
C ASN A 90 2.75 -11.93 -22.36
N GLN A 91 3.58 -11.65 -23.38
CA GLN A 91 3.14 -11.39 -24.76
C GLN A 91 3.23 -12.65 -25.62
#